data_AF-A0A1W9MQF7-F1
#
_entry.id   AF-A0A1W9MQF7-F1
#
_cell.length_a   1.000
_cell.length_b   1.000
_cell.length_c   1.000
_cell.angle_alpha   90.00
_cell.angle_beta   90.00
_cell.angle_gamma   90.00
#
_symmetry.space_group_name_H-M   'P 1'
#
loop_
_entity.id
_entity.type
_entity.pdbx_description
1 polymer ?
#
loop_
_entity_poly.entity_id
_entity_poly.type
_entity_poly.pdbx_seq_one_letter_code
_entity_poly.pdbx_strand_id
1 'polypeptide(L)' 'MYAIEFETKIINGTVRIPADLQKGLSEHVKVIILMKDQDGEIRPRQKSKLTSDPIKVEKIILPSREEIYAR' A
#
# COMPACT_ATOMS: atom_id res chain seq x y z
N MET A 1 -4.45 -14.48 -11.65
CA MET A 1 -5.24 -13.46 -10.91
C MET A 1 -5.48 -12.29 -11.85
N TYR A 2 -6.71 -11.79 -11.94
CA TYR A 2 -7.06 -10.59 -12.71
C TYR A 2 -7.65 -9.54 -11.78
N ALA A 3 -7.53 -8.28 -12.14
CA ALA A 3 -8.07 -7.15 -11.37
C ALA A 3 -9.25 -6.54 -12.14
N ILE A 4 -10.30 -6.18 -11.40
CA ILE A 4 -11.42 -5.40 -11.92
C ILE A 4 -11.32 -4.02 -11.28
N GLU A 5 -11.22 -2.98 -12.09
CA GLU A 5 -11.19 -1.59 -11.64
C GLU A 5 -12.56 -0.95 -11.88
N PHE A 6 -13.10 -0.31 -10.84
CA PHE A 6 -14.34 0.44 -10.90
C PHE A 6 -14.33 1.58 -9.87
N GLU A 7 -15.00 2.69 -10.18
CA GLU A 7 -15.18 3.81 -9.26
C GLU A 7 -16.53 3.66 -8.53
N THR A 8 -16.52 3.79 -7.21
CA THR A 8 -17.74 3.76 -6.40
C THR A 8 -17.58 4.60 -5.14
N LYS A 9 -18.69 4.82 -4.43
CA LYS A 9 -18.69 5.49 -3.13
C LYS A 9 -18.56 4.46 -2.01
N ILE A 10 -17.81 4.81 -0.98
CA ILE A 10 -17.79 4.07 0.29
C ILE A 10 -18.96 4.59 1.13
N ILE A 11 -19.90 3.73 1.49
CA ILE A 11 -21.06 4.08 2.32
C ILE A 11 -21.00 3.24 3.58
N ASN A 12 -20.89 3.88 4.75
CA ASN A 12 -20.77 3.20 6.06
C ASN A 12 -19.67 2.12 6.08
N GLY A 13 -18.52 2.42 5.49
CA GLY A 13 -17.40 1.48 5.37
C GLY A 13 -17.62 0.33 4.38
N THR A 14 -18.73 0.32 3.63
CA THR A 14 -19.05 -0.72 2.65
C THR A 14 -18.77 -0.22 1.23
N VAL A 15 -18.03 -1.02 0.46
CA VAL A 15 -17.84 -0.86 -0.99
C VAL A 15 -18.80 -1.82 -1.69
N ARG A 16 -19.71 -1.29 -2.52
CA ARG A 16 -20.64 -2.11 -3.29
C ARG A 16 -20.10 -2.34 -4.70
N ILE A 17 -19.85 -3.61 -5.03
CA ILE A 17 -19.44 -4.01 -6.38
C ILE A 17 -20.67 -3.93 -7.31
N PRO A 18 -20.56 -3.26 -8.47
CA PRO A 18 -21.62 -3.23 -9.49
C PRO A 18 -22.12 -4.64 -9.89
N ALA A 19 -23.42 -4.78 -10.13
CA ALA A 19 -24.07 -6.10 -10.32
C ALA A 19 -23.57 -6.86 -11.55
N ASP A 20 -23.20 -6.13 -12.60
CA ASP A 20 -22.56 -6.63 -13.82
C ASP A 20 -21.18 -7.24 -13.55
N LEU A 21 -20.44 -6.73 -12.56
CA LEU A 21 -19.11 -7.20 -12.17
C LEU A 21 -19.13 -8.30 -11.11
N GLN A 22 -20.30 -8.63 -10.55
CA GLN A 22 -20.44 -9.71 -9.56
C GLN A 22 -20.34 -11.11 -10.19
N LYS A 23 -20.65 -11.22 -11.48
CA LYS A 23 -20.58 -12.50 -12.19
C LYS A 23 -19.12 -12.92 -12.34
N GLY A 24 -18.77 -14.03 -11.69
CA GLY A 24 -17.42 -14.62 -11.77
C GLY A 24 -16.46 -14.18 -10.66
N LEU A 25 -16.93 -13.50 -9.61
CA LEU A 25 -16.11 -13.28 -8.42
C LEU A 25 -15.87 -14.58 -7.66
N SER A 26 -14.62 -14.86 -7.32
CA SER A 26 -14.25 -15.92 -6.38
C SER A 26 -14.59 -15.52 -4.95
N GLU A 27 -14.79 -16.51 -4.08
CA GLU A 27 -15.04 -16.30 -2.64
C GLU A 27 -13.92 -15.50 -1.95
N HIS A 28 -12.68 -15.67 -2.41
CA HIS A 28 -11.52 -14.93 -1.92
C HIS A 28 -11.09 -13.86 -2.93
N VAL A 29 -10.98 -12.61 -2.47
CA VAL A 29 -10.53 -11.47 -3.28
C VAL A 29 -9.48 -10.64 -2.53
N LYS A 30 -8.56 -10.02 -3.27
CA LYS A 30 -7.66 -8.99 -2.77
C LYS A 30 -8.25 -7.62 -3.09
N VAL A 31 -8.47 -6.78 -2.09
CA VAL A 31 -9.05 -5.44 -2.26
C VAL A 31 -7.95 -4.38 -2.19
N ILE A 32 -7.95 -3.44 -3.14
CA ILE A 32 -7.07 -2.26 -3.17
C ILE A 32 -7.98 -1.04 -3.18
N ILE A 33 -7.84 -0.15 -2.20
CA ILE A 33 -8.62 1.09 -2.11
C ILE A 33 -7.71 2.24 -2.54
N LEU A 34 -8.07 2.88 -3.66
CA LEU A 34 -7.45 4.11 -4.13
C LEU A 34 -8.41 5.26 -3.85
N MET A 35 -7.94 6.29 -3.16
CA MET A 35 -8.72 7.48 -2.84
C MET A 35 -8.10 8.68 -3.55
N LYS A 36 -8.94 9.55 -4.11
CA LYS A 36 -8.49 10.87 -4.57
C LYS A 36 -8.06 11.66 -3.33
N ASP A 37 -6.91 12.32 -3.43
CA ASP A 37 -6.41 13.17 -2.36
C ASP A 37 -7.42 14.29 -2.14
N GLN A 38 -8.01 14.36 -0.96
CA GLN A 38 -8.77 15.52 -0.53
C GLN A 38 -7.79 16.36 0.28
N ASP A 39 -7.29 17.43 -0.33
CA ASP A 39 -6.40 18.45 0.23
C ASP A 39 -5.76 18.08 1.59
N GLY A 40 -4.68 17.30 1.53
CA GLY A 40 -3.72 17.18 2.63
C GLY A 40 -4.06 16.20 3.77
N GLU A 41 -5.17 15.47 3.73
CA GLU A 41 -5.50 14.47 4.77
C GLU A 41 -5.37 13.01 4.29
N ILE A 42 -4.14 12.59 4.02
CA ILE A 42 -3.79 11.16 4.09
C ILE A 42 -2.58 10.98 5.01
N ARG A 43 -2.85 10.79 6.31
CA ARG A 43 -1.92 10.08 7.19
C ARG A 43 -2.46 8.68 7.49
N PRO A 44 -2.11 7.65 6.70
CA PRO A 44 -2.18 6.29 7.21
C PRO A 44 -1.10 6.18 8.27
N ARG A 45 -1.50 6.08 9.55
CA ARG A 45 -0.66 5.93 10.76
C ARG A 45 0.44 4.84 10.68
N GLN A 46 0.47 4.02 9.64
CA GLN A 46 1.51 3.02 9.42
C GLN A 46 2.71 3.49 8.59
N LYS A 47 2.54 4.41 7.63
CA LYS A 47 3.71 4.96 6.90
C LYS A 47 4.47 5.99 7.73
N SER A 48 3.78 6.72 8.62
CA SER A 48 4.44 7.74 9.44
C SER A 48 5.43 7.14 10.43
N LYS A 49 5.23 5.89 10.89
CA LYS A 49 6.15 5.26 11.86
C LYS A 49 7.54 4.99 11.29
N LEU A 50 7.65 4.60 10.02
CA LEU A 50 8.97 4.39 9.39
C LEU A 50 9.76 5.69 9.27
N THR A 51 9.09 6.82 9.07
CA THR A 51 9.73 8.12 8.89
C THR A 51 9.92 8.89 10.20
N SER A 52 9.06 8.66 11.20
CA SER A 52 9.10 9.38 12.49
C SER A 52 10.03 8.75 13.50
N ASP A 53 10.29 7.45 13.40
CA ASP A 53 11.18 6.72 14.32
C ASP A 53 12.02 5.70 13.53
N PRO A 54 13.07 6.16 12.83
CA PRO A 54 13.93 5.27 12.06
C PRO A 54 14.67 4.31 12.99
N ILE A 55 14.77 3.04 12.59
CA ILE A 55 15.54 2.03 13.32
C ILE A 55 17.00 2.51 13.43
N LYS A 56 17.42 2.89 14.63
CA LYS A 56 18.81 3.27 14.92
C LYS A 56 19.62 1.99 15.09
N VAL A 57 20.32 1.59 14.04
CA VAL A 57 21.29 0.49 14.10
C VAL A 57 22.56 1.04 14.74
N GLU A 58 22.96 0.53 15.91
CA GLU A 58 24.06 1.10 16.71
C GLU A 58 25.42 1.06 15.98
N LYS A 59 25.63 0.09 15.07
CA LYS A 59 26.84 -0.01 14.25
C LYS A 59 26.51 -0.63 12.90
N ILE A 60 26.49 0.19 11.86
CA ILE A 60 26.54 -0.30 10.48
C ILE A 60 28.03 -0.36 10.11
N ILE A 61 28.58 -1.57 9.97
CA ILE A 61 29.88 -1.75 9.32
C ILE A 61 29.60 -1.69 7.82
N LEU A 62 29.76 -0.51 7.23
CA LEU A 62 29.69 -0.36 5.79
C LEU A 62 30.99 -0.92 5.19
N PRO A 63 30.90 -1.79 4.18
CA PRO A 63 32.10 -2.20 3.45
C PRO A 63 32.74 -0.96 2.83
N SER A 64 34.07 -0.96 2.82
CA SER A 64 34.87 0.04 2.12
C SER A 64 34.55 0.03 0.62
N ARG A 65 34.81 1.15 -0.07
CA ARG A 65 34.53 1.24 -1.51
C ARG A 65 35.34 0.18 -2.26
N GLU A 66 36.56 -0.04 -1.81
CA GLU A 66 37.49 -1.03 -2.32
C GLU A 66 36.90 -2.46 -2.25
N GLU A 67 36.22 -2.81 -1.15
CA GLU A 67 35.54 -4.12 -1.00
C GLU A 67 34.30 -4.27 -1.90
N ILE A 68 33.62 -3.18 -2.25
CA ILE A 68 32.44 -3.19 -3.12
C ILE A 68 32.84 -3.47 -4.58
N TYR A 69 33.96 -2.90 -5.04
CA TYR A 69 34.43 -3.02 -6.43
C TYR A 69 35.30 -4.26 -6.67
N ALA A 70 35.61 -5.05 -5.64
CA ALA A 70 36.39 -6.28 -5.75
C ALA A 70 35.56 -7.53 -6.16
N ARG A 71 34.31 -7.36 -6.59
CA ARG A 71 33.41 -8.42 -7.08
C ARG A 71 33.29 -8.44 -8.60
#